data_AF-A0A1Q8KIQ7-F1
#
_entry.id   AF-A0A1Q8KIQ7-F1
#
_cell.length_a   1.000
_cell.length_b   1.000
_cell.length_c   1.000
_cell.angle_alpha   90.00
_cell.angle_beta   90.00
_cell.angle_gamma   90.00
#
_symmetry.space_group_name_H-M   'P 1'
#
loop_
_entity.id
_entity.type
_entity.pdbx_description
1 polymer ?
#
loop_
_entity_poly.entity_id
_entity_poly.type
_entity_poly.pdbx_seq_one_letter_code
_entity_poly.pdbx_strand_id
1 'polypeptide(L)' 'MKAAQNALGFAGIVLGLIPLLQYLFAGGIGLWRFVVGEAPPLPWLYPLVVLVVAAVGVVGLDRAERARH' A
#
# COMPACT_ATOMS: atom_id res chain seq x y z
N MET A 1 -7.57 -5.11 17.68
CA MET A 1 -7.86 -4.30 16.48
C MET A 1 -6.67 -3.45 16.05
N LYS A 2 -6.05 -2.70 16.97
CA LYS A 2 -4.83 -1.90 16.70
C LYS A 2 -3.69 -2.62 15.96
N ALA A 3 -3.37 -3.88 16.29
CA ALA A 3 -2.31 -4.62 15.58
C ALA A 3 -2.62 -4.83 14.08
N ALA A 4 -3.89 -5.06 13.73
CA ALA A 4 -4.31 -5.23 12.34
C ALA A 4 -4.28 -3.91 11.56
N GLN A 5 -4.71 -2.81 12.19
CA GLN A 5 -4.57 -1.45 11.61
C GLN A 5 -3.10 -1.09 11.39
N ASN A 6 -2.23 -1.37 12.37
CA ASN A 6 -0.79 -1.10 12.25
C ASN A 6 -0.15 -1.94 11.14
N ALA A 7 -0.50 -3.23 11.01
CA ALA A 7 -0.01 -4.09 9.95
C ALA A 7 -0.48 -3.61 8.56
N LEU A 8 -1.76 -3.23 8.42
CA LEU A 8 -2.32 -2.65 7.19
C LEU A 8 -1.65 -1.33 6.82
N GLY A 9 -1.48 -0.43 7.79
CA GLY A 9 -0.79 0.84 7.60
C GLY A 9 0.66 0.63 7.16
N PHE A 10 1.38 -0.27 7.82
CA PHE A 10 2.75 -0.64 7.45
C PHE A 10 2.82 -1.21 6.03
N ALA A 11 1.95 -2.16 5.68
CA ALA A 11 1.89 -2.73 4.33
C ALA A 11 1.58 -1.65 3.28
N GLY A 12 0.63 -0.74 3.55
CA GLY A 12 0.30 0.37 2.67
C GLY A 12 1.48 1.31 2.43
N ILE A 13 2.28 1.58 3.46
CA ILE A 13 3.48 2.42 3.33
C ILE A 13 4.56 1.68 2.53
N VAL A 14 4.92 0.46 2.95
CA VAL A 14 6.07 -0.28 2.41
C VAL A 14 5.82 -0.75 0.98
N LEU A 15 4.62 -1.24 0.69
CA LEU A 15 4.28 -1.82 -0.61
C LEU A 15 3.52 -0.84 -1.51
N GLY A 16 2.97 0.25 -0.97
CA GLY A 16 2.24 1.25 -1.74
C GLY A 16 3.00 2.57 -1.88
N LEU A 17 3.18 3.28 -0.77
CA LEU A 17 3.77 4.62 -0.80
C LEU A 17 5.23 4.63 -1.26
N ILE A 18 6.09 3.80 -0.66
CA ILE A 18 7.53 3.79 -0.98
C ILE A 18 7.77 3.49 -2.46
N PRO A 19 7.16 2.46 -3.08
CA PRO A 19 7.37 2.18 -4.50
C PRO A 19 6.79 3.25 -5.42
N LEU A 20 5.71 3.93 -5.04
CA LEU A 20 5.20 5.08 -5.78
C LEU A 20 6.19 6.24 -5.78
N LEU A 21 6.82 6.52 -4.63
CA LEU A 21 7.86 7.55 -4.54
C LEU A 21 9.10 7.14 -5.35
N GLN A 22 9.50 5.87 -5.30
CA GLN A 22 10.57 5.35 -6.16
C GLN A 22 10.24 5.55 -7.65
N TYR A 23 9.00 5.25 -8.05
CA TYR A 23 8.58 5.45 -9.43
C TYR A 23 8.61 6.93 -9.83
N LEU A 24 8.10 7.82 -8.98
CA LEU A 24 8.03 9.25 -9.24
C LEU A 24 9.41 9.90 -9.35
N PHE A 25 10.35 9.53 -8.46
CA PHE A 25 11.65 10.19 -8.38
C PHE A 25 12.77 9.47 -9.13
N ALA A 26 12.71 8.14 -9.24
CA ALA A 26 13.75 7.33 -9.86
C ALA A 26 13.29 6.66 -11.18
N GLY A 27 12.05 6.89 -11.63
CA GLY A 27 11.51 6.35 -12.88
C GLY A 27 11.26 4.83 -12.86
N GLY A 28 11.36 4.18 -11.71
CA GLY A 28 11.28 2.72 -11.59
C GLY A 28 10.71 2.25 -10.26
N ILE A 29 10.24 1.01 -10.22
CA ILE A 29 9.57 0.39 -9.07
C ILE A 29 10.43 -0.69 -8.41
N GLY A 30 11.66 -0.33 -8.00
CA GLY A 30 12.70 -1.28 -7.56
C GLY A 30 12.22 -2.40 -6.64
N LEU A 31 11.43 -2.07 -5.60
CA LEU A 31 10.82 -3.04 -4.67
C LEU A 31 9.85 -4.01 -5.36
N TRP A 32 8.95 -3.51 -6.20
CA TRP A 32 7.95 -4.33 -6.91
C TRP A 32 8.55 -5.19 -8.00
N ARG A 33 9.72 -4.82 -8.54
CA ARG A 33 10.43 -5.65 -9.51
C ARG A 33 10.87 -6.99 -8.92
N PHE A 34 11.17 -7.04 -7.62
CA PHE A 34 11.41 -8.31 -6.91
C PHE A 34 10.13 -9.13 -6.68
N VAL A 35 8.98 -8.46 -6.53
CA VAL A 35 7.70 -9.09 -6.20
C VAL A 35 7.00 -9.64 -7.45
N VAL A 36 7.00 -8.90 -8.55
CA VAL A 36 6.23 -9.20 -9.76
C VAL A 36 7.10 -9.60 -10.95
N GLY A 37 8.43 -9.44 -10.84
CA GLY A 37 9.38 -9.83 -11.89
C GLY A 37 9.47 -8.79 -13.00
N GLU A 38 9.03 -9.15 -14.21
CA GLU A 38 9.02 -8.27 -15.38
C GLU A 38 8.22 -6.99 -15.10
N ALA A 39 8.71 -5.84 -15.59
CA ALA A 39 8.06 -4.56 -15.35
C ALA A 39 6.73 -4.51 -16.12
N PRO A 40 5.57 -4.47 -15.44
CA PRO A 40 4.29 -4.43 -16.12
C PRO A 40 4.11 -3.10 -16.87
N PRO A 41 3.20 -3.02 -17.85
CA PRO A 41 3.00 -1.82 -18.68
C PRO A 41 2.69 -0.56 -17.87
N LEU A 42 2.04 -0.74 -16.70
CA LEU A 42 1.69 0.32 -15.75
C LEU A 42 2.30 -0.01 -14.38
N PRO A 43 3.61 0.23 -14.19
CA PRO A 43 4.31 -0.18 -12.97
C PRO A 43 3.81 0.53 -11.70
N TRP A 44 3.27 1.74 -11.83
CA TRP A 44 2.71 2.51 -10.72
C TRP A 44 1.34 2.00 -10.25
N LEU A 45 0.62 1.22 -11.05
CA LEU A 45 -0.76 0.84 -10.75
C LEU A 45 -0.82 -0.11 -9.54
N TYR A 46 0.09 -1.07 -9.48
CA TYR A 46 0.15 -2.05 -8.40
C TYR A 46 0.36 -1.43 -7.00
N PRO A 47 1.41 -0.61 -6.78
CA PRO A 47 1.58 0.04 -5.48
C PRO A 47 0.45 1.03 -5.18
N LEU A 48 -0.14 1.68 -6.20
CA LEU A 48 -1.32 2.53 -6.00
C LEU A 48 -2.52 1.74 -5.46
N VAL A 49 -2.84 0.59 -6.07
CA VAL A 49 -3.93 -0.27 -5.61
C VAL A 49 -3.69 -0.73 -4.17
N VAL A 50 -2.46 -1.13 -3.83
CA VAL A 50 -2.13 -1.53 -2.46
C VAL A 50 -2.31 -0.37 -1.48
N LEU A 51 -1.87 0.84 -1.84
CA LEU A 51 -2.05 2.02 -1.00
C LEU A 51 -3.53 2.33 -0.76
N VAL A 52 -4.36 2.28 -1.81
CA VAL A 52 -5.81 2.53 -1.74
C VAL A 52 -6.48 1.47 -0.87
N VAL A 53 -6.19 0.19 -1.07
CA VAL A 53 -6.76 -0.90 -0.28
C VAL A 53 -6.35 -0.78 1.19
N ALA A 54 -5.08 -0.46 1.48
CA ALA A 54 -4.62 -0.25 2.84
C ALA A 54 -5.33 0.94 3.51
N ALA A 55 -5.47 2.07 2.80
CA ALA A 55 -6.17 3.24 3.32
C ALA A 55 -7.64 2.95 3.62
N VAL A 56 -8.35 2.30 2.69
CA VAL A 56 -9.75 1.88 2.89
C VAL A 56 -9.86 0.90 4.05
N GLY A 57 -8.93 -0.06 4.16
CA GLY A 57 -8.89 -1.04 5.25
C GLY A 57 -8.69 -0.39 6.63
N VAL A 58 -7.73 0.53 6.75
CA VAL A 58 -7.49 1.26 8.01
C VAL A 58 -8.70 2.09 8.40
N VAL A 59 -9.27 2.86 7.47
CA VAL A 59 -10.47 3.68 7.74
C VAL A 59 -11.68 2.80 8.09
N GLY A 60 -11.85 1.67 7.41
CA GLY A 60 -12.92 0.71 7.69
C GLY A 60 -12.78 0.09 9.08
N LEU A 61 -11.57 -0.31 9.47
CA LEU A 61 -11.30 -0.83 10.81
C LEU A 61 -11.49 0.24 11.89
N ASP A 62 -11.03 1.47 11.67
CA ASP A 62 -11.23 2.58 12.60
C ASP A 62 -12.73 2.86 12.81
N ARG A 63 -13.51 2.92 11.73
CA ARG A 63 -14.98 3.09 11.83
C ARG A 63 -15.65 1.93 12.54
N ALA A 64 -15.23 0.69 12.28
CA ALA A 64 -15.79 -0.48 12.94
C ALA A 64 -15.46 -0.53 14.44
N GLU A 65 -14.29 -0.05 14.84
CA GLU A 65 -13.89 0.05 16.25
C GLU A 65 -14.71 1.13 16.97
N ARG A 66 -14.91 2.29 16.34
CA ARG A 66 -15.78 3.36 16.88
C ARG A 66 -17.25 2.97 16.99
N ALA A 67 -17.76 2.14 16.09
CA ALA A 67 -19.16 1.70 16.15
C ALA A 67 -19.44 0.66 17.26
N ARG A 68 -18.39 0.08 17.85
CA ARG A 68 -18.48 -0.94 18.91
C ARG A 68 -18.27 -0.38 20.32
N HIS A 69 -17.90 0.89 20.44
CA HIS A 69 -17.66 1.61 21.69
C HIS A 69 -18.66 2.75 21.84
#